data_AF-A0A3D4M477-F1
#
_entry.id   AF-A0A3D4M477-F1
#
_cell.length_a   1.000
_cell.length_b   1.000
_cell.length_c   1.000
_cell.angle_alpha   90.00
_cell.angle_beta   90.00
_cell.angle_gamma   90.00
#
_symmetry.space_group_name_H-M   'P 1'
#
loop_
_entity.id
_entity.type
_entity.pdbx_description
1 polymer ?
#
loop_
_entity_poly.entity_id
_entity_poly.type
_entity_poly.pdbx_seq_one_letter_code
_entity_poly.pdbx_strand_id
1 'polypeptide(L)'
;MNAQKREFIGQVTLDSIEGTYDNQLDSSRYSLLILLGNTDTAETVTISFIDQAKILFEYGTTGHSDTFDCELKNNYLEFYVSRVRRGIPPIYSNTRINRIRIFVEDSNTIKIVQYLNYGGTRFLMAAGYKTTKTYHAKKRLLTPR
;
A
#
# COMPACT_ATOMS: atom_id res chain seq x y z
N MET A 1 -7.55 27.47 -13.88
CA MET A 1 -7.72 26.00 -13.76
C MET A 1 -7.72 25.65 -12.28
N ASN A 2 -8.90 25.44 -11.70
CA ASN A 2 -9.04 25.04 -10.30
C ASN A 2 -8.75 23.54 -10.17
N ALA A 3 -7.65 23.19 -9.52
CA ALA A 3 -7.42 21.83 -9.05
C ALA A 3 -8.50 21.53 -8.00
N GLN A 4 -9.50 20.72 -8.38
CA GLN A 4 -10.47 20.18 -7.44
C GLN A 4 -9.70 19.37 -6.39
N LYS A 5 -9.59 19.96 -5.20
CA LYS A 5 -9.17 19.29 -3.98
C LYS A 5 -10.24 18.23 -3.71
N ARG A 6 -10.02 16.99 -4.17
CA ARG A 6 -10.89 15.86 -3.81
C ARG A 6 -10.82 15.73 -2.29
N GLU A 7 -11.87 16.18 -1.62
CA GLU A 7 -12.02 16.01 -0.19
C GLU A 7 -12.02 14.52 0.12
N PHE A 8 -11.31 14.14 1.16
CA PHE A 8 -11.34 12.80 1.71
C PHE A 8 -12.72 12.60 2.37
N ILE A 9 -13.58 11.75 1.79
CA ILE A 9 -14.99 11.66 2.22
C ILE A 9 -15.22 10.55 3.27
N GLY A 10 -14.26 9.65 3.50
CA GLY A 10 -14.45 8.52 4.44
C GLY A 10 -13.55 8.56 5.67
N GLN A 11 -14.13 8.32 6.84
CA GLN A 11 -13.37 7.80 7.98
C GLN A 11 -12.82 6.43 7.60
N VAL A 12 -11.51 6.21 7.79
CA VAL A 12 -10.90 4.91 7.48
C VAL A 12 -11.15 3.95 8.65
N THR A 13 -11.88 2.88 8.36
CA THR A 13 -12.09 1.72 9.24
C THR A 13 -11.53 0.47 8.58
N LEU A 14 -11.32 -0.61 9.34
CA LEU A 14 -10.86 -1.89 8.77
C LEU A 14 -11.87 -2.39 7.71
N ASP A 15 -13.16 -2.43 8.04
CA ASP A 15 -14.25 -2.83 7.14
C ASP A 15 -14.30 -1.99 5.85
N SER A 16 -13.97 -0.71 5.92
CA SER A 16 -13.92 0.16 4.74
C SER A 16 -12.79 -0.22 3.76
N ILE A 17 -11.73 -0.86 4.25
CA ILE A 17 -10.60 -1.36 3.45
C ILE A 17 -10.79 -2.83 3.06
N GLU A 18 -11.53 -3.62 3.82
CA GLU A 18 -11.76 -5.03 3.46
C GLU A 18 -12.49 -5.18 2.12
N GLY A 19 -12.09 -6.20 1.38
CA GLY A 19 -12.72 -6.58 0.12
C GLY A 19 -11.75 -7.09 -0.93
N THR A 20 -12.30 -7.48 -2.07
CA THR A 20 -11.53 -7.91 -3.24
C THR A 20 -11.40 -6.75 -4.22
N TYR A 21 -10.17 -6.51 -4.67
CA TYR A 21 -9.81 -5.40 -5.54
C TYR A 21 -9.28 -5.90 -6.88
N ASP A 22 -9.61 -5.18 -7.94
CA ASP A 22 -9.00 -5.44 -9.25
C ASP A 22 -7.51 -5.03 -9.22
N ASN A 23 -6.65 -5.94 -9.67
CA ASN A 23 -5.22 -5.73 -9.81
C ASN A 23 -4.88 -5.51 -11.29
N GLN A 24 -5.18 -4.31 -11.79
CA GLN A 24 -4.85 -3.90 -13.15
C GLN A 24 -3.72 -2.88 -13.14
N LEU A 25 -2.98 -2.84 -14.24
CA LEU A 25 -2.01 -1.76 -14.44
C LEU A 25 -2.76 -0.46 -14.68
N ASP A 26 -2.43 0.57 -13.91
CA ASP A 26 -2.89 1.92 -14.17
C ASP A 26 -2.13 2.56 -15.36
N SER A 27 -2.50 3.79 -15.69
CA SER A 27 -1.83 4.59 -16.73
C SER A 27 -0.34 4.83 -16.46
N SER A 28 0.10 4.69 -15.21
CA SER A 28 1.50 4.80 -14.77
C SER A 28 2.21 3.44 -14.71
N ARG A 29 1.56 2.37 -15.18
CA ARG A 29 2.04 0.98 -15.16
C ARG A 29 2.31 0.45 -13.74
N TYR A 30 1.56 0.93 -12.75
CA TYR A 30 1.54 0.35 -11.40
C TYR A 30 0.28 -0.48 -11.19
N SER A 31 0.43 -1.54 -10.41
CA SER A 31 -0.65 -2.36 -9.89
C SER A 31 -0.46 -2.53 -8.39
N LEU A 32 -1.48 -3.03 -7.69
CA LEU A 32 -1.40 -3.28 -6.25
C LEU A 32 -0.25 -4.25 -5.92
N LEU A 33 -0.10 -5.34 -6.69
CA LEU A 33 1.00 -6.30 -6.49
C LEU A 33 2.38 -5.66 -6.68
N ILE A 34 2.56 -4.80 -7.68
CA ILE A 34 3.82 -4.11 -7.91
C ILE A 34 4.17 -3.19 -6.73
N LEU A 35 3.17 -2.54 -6.11
CA LEU A 35 3.38 -1.73 -4.91
C LEU A 35 3.75 -2.58 -3.70
N LEU A 36 3.23 -3.80 -3.60
CA LEU A 36 3.62 -4.80 -2.62
C LEU A 36 4.98 -5.46 -2.93
N GLY A 37 5.65 -5.05 -4.02
CA GLY A 37 6.94 -5.64 -4.42
C GLY A 37 6.82 -7.09 -4.87
N ASN A 38 5.61 -7.53 -5.21
CA ASN A 38 5.31 -8.89 -5.64
C ASN A 38 5.29 -8.94 -7.19
N THR A 39 5.83 -10.02 -7.77
CA THR A 39 5.92 -10.25 -9.23
C THR A 39 4.81 -11.14 -9.78
N ASP A 40 3.83 -11.49 -8.96
CA ASP A 40 2.71 -12.34 -9.35
C ASP A 40 1.77 -11.63 -10.35
N THR A 41 0.96 -12.43 -11.05
CA THR A 41 0.08 -12.02 -12.14
C THR A 41 -1.40 -12.15 -11.77
N ALA A 42 -1.73 -12.24 -10.48
CA ALA A 42 -3.11 -12.35 -10.03
C ALA A 42 -3.97 -11.17 -10.52
N GLU A 43 -5.14 -11.46 -11.07
CA GLU A 43 -6.07 -10.43 -11.56
C GLU A 43 -6.75 -9.65 -10.44
N THR A 44 -6.80 -10.25 -9.24
CA THR A 44 -7.46 -9.68 -8.07
C THR A 44 -6.61 -9.90 -6.83
N VAL A 45 -6.79 -8.99 -5.87
CA VAL A 45 -6.18 -9.10 -4.54
C VAL A 45 -7.28 -8.90 -3.52
N THR A 46 -7.46 -9.87 -2.64
CA THR A 46 -8.35 -9.75 -1.49
C THR A 46 -7.56 -9.19 -0.32
N ILE A 47 -8.09 -8.13 0.29
CA ILE A 47 -7.55 -7.53 1.52
C ILE A 47 -8.49 -7.90 2.66
N SER A 48 -7.93 -8.52 3.69
CA SER A 48 -8.63 -8.89 4.93
C SER A 48 -7.74 -8.61 6.14
N PHE A 49 -8.33 -8.59 7.34
CA PHE A 49 -7.58 -8.43 8.58
C PHE A 49 -7.60 -9.71 9.41
N ILE A 50 -6.42 -10.15 9.84
CA ILE A 50 -6.30 -11.27 10.79
C ILE A 50 -6.69 -10.77 12.18
N ASP A 51 -6.23 -9.57 12.52
CA ASP A 51 -6.57 -8.83 13.72
C ASP A 51 -6.38 -7.32 13.46
N GLN A 52 -6.58 -6.48 14.48
CA GLN A 52 -6.48 -5.01 14.34
C GLN A 52 -5.06 -4.49 14.00
N ALA A 53 -4.03 -5.33 14.16
CA ALA A 53 -2.63 -5.01 13.93
C ALA A 53 -2.03 -5.79 12.75
N LYS A 54 -2.81 -6.63 12.04
CA LYS A 54 -2.32 -7.46 10.94
C LYS A 54 -3.25 -7.47 9.74
N ILE A 55 -2.70 -7.09 8.60
CA ILE A 55 -3.36 -7.13 7.30
C ILE A 55 -2.86 -8.33 6.49
N LEU A 56 -3.80 -9.01 5.84
CA LEU A 56 -3.57 -10.13 4.93
C LEU A 56 -3.95 -9.70 3.51
N PHE A 57 -3.06 -9.99 2.57
CA PHE A 57 -3.30 -9.87 1.14
C PHE A 57 -3.31 -11.27 0.54
N GLU A 58 -4.43 -11.68 -0.03
CA GLU A 58 -4.56 -12.94 -0.76
C GLU A 58 -4.62 -12.64 -2.26
N TYR A 59 -3.73 -13.26 -3.01
CA TYR A 59 -3.64 -13.09 -4.44
C TYR A 59 -4.55 -14.11 -5.08
N GLY A 60 -5.56 -13.64 -5.83
CA GLY A 60 -6.47 -14.52 -6.55
C GLY A 60 -5.73 -15.48 -7.48
N THR A 61 -6.39 -16.56 -7.90
CA THR A 61 -5.91 -17.63 -8.83
C THR A 61 -4.55 -18.30 -8.56
N THR A 62 -3.72 -17.75 -7.68
CA THR A 62 -2.32 -18.10 -7.46
C THR A 62 -2.14 -18.79 -6.11
N GLY A 63 -3.07 -18.55 -5.16
CA GLY A 63 -3.04 -19.14 -3.83
C GLY A 63 -1.93 -18.59 -2.94
N HIS A 64 -1.24 -17.55 -3.40
CA HIS A 64 -0.23 -16.83 -2.62
C HIS A 64 -0.90 -15.83 -1.69
N SER A 65 -0.29 -15.64 -0.51
CA SER A 65 -0.71 -14.59 0.40
C SER A 65 0.48 -13.99 1.14
N ASP A 66 0.37 -12.70 1.44
CA ASP A 66 1.36 -11.96 2.22
C ASP A 66 0.67 -11.31 3.42
N THR A 67 1.34 -11.32 4.57
CA THR A 67 0.85 -10.70 5.80
C THR A 67 1.80 -9.60 6.25
N PHE A 68 1.26 -8.49 6.72
CA PHE A 68 2.04 -7.38 7.26
C PHE A 68 1.48 -6.91 8.59
N ASP A 69 2.38 -6.51 9.50
CA ASP A 69 1.98 -5.73 10.65
C ASP A 69 1.54 -4.33 10.17
N CYS A 70 0.36 -3.90 10.60
CA CYS A 70 -0.25 -2.64 10.21
C CYS A 70 -0.71 -1.82 11.41
N GLU A 71 -0.84 -0.51 11.20
CA GLU A 71 -1.38 0.40 12.19
C GLU A 71 -2.47 1.27 11.55
N LEU A 72 -3.67 1.28 12.15
CA LEU A 72 -4.74 2.18 11.76
C LEU A 72 -4.51 3.57 12.38
N LYS A 73 -4.39 4.58 11.52
CA LYS A 73 -4.38 5.99 11.88
C LYS A 73 -5.71 6.62 11.50
N ASN A 74 -6.02 7.79 12.06
CA ASN A 74 -7.31 8.47 11.88
C ASN A 74 -7.85 8.51 10.44
N ASN A 75 -6.96 8.66 9.44
CA ASN A 75 -7.36 8.82 8.04
C ASN A 75 -6.70 7.82 7.09
N TYR A 76 -5.95 6.83 7.60
CA TYR A 76 -5.27 5.84 6.76
C TYR A 76 -4.79 4.63 7.56
N LEU A 77 -4.67 3.49 6.88
CA LEU A 77 -3.92 2.33 7.37
C LEU A 77 -2.46 2.44 6.90
N GLU A 78 -1.49 2.12 7.74
CA GLU A 78 -0.06 2.13 7.40
C GLU A 78 0.59 0.77 7.67
N PHE A 79 1.44 0.30 6.75
CA PHE A 79 2.25 -0.91 6.91
C PHE A 79 3.57 -0.82 6.12
N TYR A 80 4.45 -1.81 6.29
CA TYR A 80 5.79 -1.81 5.70
C TYR A 80 6.10 -3.11 4.94
N VAL A 81 6.54 -3.00 3.68
CA VAL A 81 6.73 -4.15 2.77
C VAL A 81 8.18 -4.61 2.67
N SER A 82 9.15 -3.74 2.93
CA SER A 82 10.57 -4.10 2.88
C SER A 82 11.31 -3.40 4.01
N ARG A 83 12.00 -4.18 4.83
CA ARG A 83 12.92 -3.71 5.88
C ARG A 83 14.29 -4.34 5.67
N VAL A 84 14.88 -4.16 4.48
CA VAL A 84 16.24 -4.65 4.23
C VAL A 84 17.24 -3.75 4.96
N ARG A 85 17.67 -4.15 6.15
CA ARG A 85 18.89 -3.64 6.79
C ARG A 85 20.07 -4.45 6.28
N ARG A 86 20.69 -4.05 5.15
CA ARG A 86 22.04 -4.52 4.83
C ARG A 86 23.02 -3.58 5.49
N GLY A 87 23.66 -4.02 6.58
CA GLY A 87 24.72 -3.28 7.24
C GLY A 87 25.60 -4.19 8.09
N ILE A 88 26.85 -4.35 7.67
CA ILE A 88 27.97 -4.63 8.57
C ILE A 88 28.42 -3.24 9.09
N PRO A 89 28.49 -2.99 10.41
CA PRO A 89 28.97 -1.71 10.92
C PRO A 89 30.48 -1.55 10.60
N PRO A 90 31.03 -0.33 10.36
CA PRO A 90 30.49 1.00 10.67
C PRO A 90 30.28 1.97 9.47
N ILE A 91 30.33 1.57 8.20
CA ILE A 91 30.44 2.58 7.11
C ILE A 91 29.20 2.71 6.20
N TYR A 92 28.39 1.67 5.94
CA TYR A 92 27.24 1.85 5.03
C TYR A 92 26.08 0.91 5.36
N SER A 93 24.95 1.47 5.82
CA SER A 93 23.67 0.78 5.82
C SER A 93 22.74 1.44 4.80
N ASN A 94 22.49 0.76 3.68
CA ASN A 94 21.48 1.20 2.72
C ASN A 94 20.15 0.56 3.13
N THR A 95 19.35 1.30 3.91
CA THR A 95 18.03 0.80 4.32
C THR A 95 16.99 1.30 3.34
N ARG A 96 16.42 0.38 2.55
CA ARG A 96 15.21 0.66 1.75
C ARG A 96 14.01 0.33 2.63
N ILE A 97 13.26 1.35 3.00
CA ILE A 97 11.99 1.18 3.71
C ILE A 97 10.87 1.54 2.74
N ASN A 98 10.06 0.54 2.38
CA ASN A 98 8.86 0.74 1.58
C ASN A 98 7.68 0.83 2.54
N ARG A 99 7.21 2.05 2.78
CA ARG A 99 6.04 2.32 3.62
C ARG A 99 4.82 2.48 2.73
N ILE A 100 3.76 1.75 3.01
CA ILE A 100 2.50 1.82 2.28
C ILE A 100 1.43 2.41 3.17
N ARG A 101 0.63 3.30 2.58
CA ARG A 101 -0.58 3.85 3.20
C ARG A 101 -1.79 3.53 2.36
N ILE A 102 -2.86 3.06 2.99
CA ILE A 102 -4.15 2.84 2.36
C ILE A 102 -5.12 3.89 2.89
N PHE A 103 -5.77 4.55 1.94
CA PHE A 103 -6.74 5.60 2.12
C PHE A 103 -8.06 5.17 1.50
N VAL A 104 -9.18 5.51 2.11
CA VAL A 104 -10.50 5.34 1.48
C VAL A 104 -10.83 6.61 0.71
N GLU A 105 -11.10 6.50 -0.59
CA GLU A 105 -11.55 7.65 -1.39
C GLU A 105 -13.07 7.72 -1.47
N ASP A 106 -13.70 6.58 -1.71
CA ASP A 106 -15.15 6.40 -1.74
C ASP A 106 -15.49 4.97 -1.29
N SER A 107 -16.78 4.61 -1.29
CA SER A 107 -17.24 3.29 -0.80
C SER A 107 -16.61 2.10 -1.54
N ASN A 108 -16.18 2.30 -2.79
CA ASN A 108 -15.71 1.25 -3.67
C ASN A 108 -14.26 1.45 -4.12
N THR A 109 -13.60 2.53 -3.72
CA THR A 109 -12.25 2.87 -4.19
C THR A 109 -11.34 3.17 -3.01
N ILE A 110 -10.22 2.47 -2.96
CA ILE A 110 -9.10 2.81 -2.07
C ILE A 110 -7.97 3.42 -2.86
N LYS A 111 -7.24 4.34 -2.23
CA LYS A 111 -5.98 4.88 -2.71
C LYS A 111 -4.85 4.28 -1.91
N ILE A 112 -3.93 3.63 -2.59
CA ILE A 112 -2.71 3.07 -2.02
C ILE A 112 -1.55 3.96 -2.41
N VAL A 113 -0.79 4.43 -1.42
CA VAL A 113 0.38 5.28 -1.61
C VAL A 113 1.62 4.58 -1.07
N GLN A 114 2.57 4.32 -1.94
CA GLN A 114 3.89 3.81 -1.58
C GLN A 114 4.87 4.97 -1.42
N TYR A 115 5.47 5.07 -0.24
CA TYR A 115 6.57 5.97 0.07
C TYR A 115 7.88 5.19 0.08
N LEU A 116 8.78 5.55 -0.82
CA LEU A 116 10.13 4.98 -0.86
C LEU A 116 11.06 5.88 -0.05
N ASN A 117 11.56 5.38 1.08
CA ASN A 117 12.61 6.05 1.83
C ASN A 117 13.96 5.40 1.56
N TYR A 118 14.89 6.18 1.02
CA TYR A 118 16.28 5.78 0.79
C TYR A 118 17.13 6.32 1.95
N GLY A 119 17.45 5.47 2.92
CA GLY A 119 18.28 5.86 4.07
C GLY A 119 19.73 5.38 3.94
N GLY A 120 20.66 6.32 3.80
CA GLY A 120 22.10 6.19 4.08
C GLY A 120 22.51 7.30 5.07
N THR A 121 23.37 7.00 6.03
CA THR A 121 23.50 7.77 7.28
C THR A 121 24.20 9.13 7.15
N ARG A 122 23.64 10.13 7.86
CA ARG A 122 24.27 11.27 8.59
C ARG A 122 24.18 12.74 8.13
N PHE A 123 23.64 13.12 6.96
CA PHE A 123 23.52 14.56 6.65
C PHE A 123 22.14 15.08 6.22
N LEU A 124 21.11 14.23 6.16
CA LEU A 124 19.80 14.65 5.63
C LEU A 124 18.64 14.06 6.45
N MET A 125 18.59 14.35 7.75
CA MET A 125 17.32 14.23 8.49
C MET A 125 16.29 15.29 8.08
N ALA A 126 16.56 16.11 7.05
CA ALA A 126 15.73 17.25 6.68
C ALA A 126 15.22 17.27 5.21
N ALA A 127 15.48 16.27 4.37
CA ALA A 127 15.13 16.37 2.95
C ALA A 127 14.31 15.18 2.42
N GLY A 128 12.99 15.39 2.41
CA GLY A 128 12.11 15.08 1.28
C GLY A 128 11.93 13.62 0.88
N TYR A 129 10.72 13.10 1.09
CA TYR A 129 10.18 11.95 0.37
C TYR A 129 10.50 12.05 -1.13
N LYS A 130 11.45 11.25 -1.64
CA LYS A 130 12.00 11.46 -2.99
C LYS A 130 11.18 10.80 -4.10
N THR A 131 10.34 9.82 -3.77
CA THR A 131 9.40 9.20 -4.73
C THR A 131 8.16 8.66 -4.01
N THR A 132 7.00 9.14 -4.43
CA THR A 132 5.69 8.60 -4.04
C THR A 132 5.05 7.97 -5.26
N LYS A 133 4.55 6.74 -5.11
CA LYS A 133 3.70 6.09 -6.12
C LYS A 133 2.31 5.96 -5.57
N THR A 134 1.31 6.25 -6.39
CA THR A 134 -0.10 6.20 -6.01
C THR A 134 -0.82 5.27 -6.96
N TYR A 135 -1.65 4.38 -6.43
CA TYR A 135 -2.53 3.50 -7.18
C TYR A 135 -3.94 3.59 -6.61
N HIS A 136 -4.95 3.59 -7.48
CA HIS A 136 -6.36 3.62 -7.09
C HIS A 136 -6.96 2.24 -7.39
N ALA A 137 -7.26 1.49 -6.33
CA ALA A 137 -7.82 0.16 -6.45
C ALA A 137 -9.34 0.22 -6.32
N LYS A 138 -10.05 -0.35 -7.29
CA LYS A 138 -11.51 -0.48 -7.26
C LYS A 138 -11.90 -1.82 -6.65
N LYS A 139 -12.83 -1.81 -5.69
CA LYS A 139 -13.48 -2.98 -5.15
C LYS A 139 -14.30 -3.63 -6.26
N ARG A 140 -14.11 -4.93 -6.43
CA ARG A 140 -14.97 -5.77 -7.26
C ARG A 140 -16.25 -6.01 -6.47
N LEU A 141 -17.34 -5.40 -6.92
CA LEU A 141 -18.66 -5.72 -6.39
C LEU A 141 -18.99 -7.14 -6.86
N LEU A 142 -19.25 -8.05 -5.92
CA LEU A 142 -19.85 -9.33 -6.24
C LEU A 142 -21.23 -9.04 -6.82
N THR A 143 -21.39 -9.21 -8.14
CA THR A 143 -22.71 -9.17 -8.74
C THR A 143 -23.51 -10.31 -8.12
N PRO A 144 -24.62 -10.04 -7.40
CA PRO A 144 -25.51 -11.11 -7.01
C PRO A 144 -26.00 -11.78 -8.30
N ARG A 145 -25.76 -13.10 -8.39
CA ARG A 145 -26.36 -13.94 -9.43
C ARG A 145 -27.82 -14.18 -9.14
#